data_AF-H3RL68-F1
#
_entry.id   AF-H3RL68-F1
#
_cell.length_a   1.000
_cell.length_b   1.000
_cell.length_c   1.000
_cell.angle_alpha   90.00
_cell.angle_beta   90.00
_cell.angle_gamma   90.00
#
_symmetry.space_group_name_H-M   'P 1'
#
loop_
_entity.id
_entity.type
_entity.pdbx_description
1 polymer ?
#
loop_
_entity_poly.entity_id
_entity_poly.type
_entity_poly.pdbx_seq_one_letter_code
_entity_poly.pdbx_strand_id
1 'polypeptide(L)'
;MADMSVINQETGLSRQGERKGLLFRMVSAVKSVPTLLNNKTAKALFKYVAVPLAIWLAARGMAHADDLTKAGKQDAEDTFGADSTMMYYFMLAEVVLVFLLYLRSHNPATFLLIPVFIVVTKIIFAIIAARSGS
;
A
#
# COMPACT_ATOMS: atom_id res chain seq x y z
N MET A 1 -8.62 -53.91 52.61
CA MET A 1 -9.34 -54.39 51.42
C MET A 1 -8.90 -53.55 50.25
N ALA A 2 -8.13 -54.15 49.36
CA ALA A 2 -7.71 -53.59 48.09
C ALA A 2 -8.65 -54.18 47.02
N ASP A 3 -9.24 -53.32 46.19
CA ASP A 3 -9.92 -53.67 44.93
C ASP A 3 -9.79 -52.44 44.03
N MET A 4 -8.86 -52.41 43.06
CA MET A 4 -9.01 -52.97 41.71
C MET A 4 -10.23 -52.47 40.93
N SER A 5 -10.06 -51.31 40.30
CA SER A 5 -10.56 -51.03 38.95
C SER A 5 -9.44 -50.25 38.23
N VAL A 6 -8.39 -50.90 37.77
CA VAL A 6 -8.30 -51.62 36.48
C VAL A 6 -8.95 -50.82 35.35
N ILE A 7 -8.09 -50.08 34.66
CA ILE A 7 -7.97 -50.06 33.19
C ILE A 7 -9.27 -49.81 32.42
N ASN A 8 -9.47 -48.56 32.00
CA ASN A 8 -10.01 -48.31 30.67
C ASN A 8 -9.39 -47.05 30.06
N GLN A 9 -8.09 -47.12 29.86
CA GLN A 9 -7.43 -46.46 28.75
C GLN A 9 -7.71 -47.35 27.54
N GLU A 10 -8.48 -46.88 26.55
CA GLU A 10 -8.31 -47.11 25.11
C GLU A 10 -9.28 -46.24 24.28
N THR A 11 -8.69 -45.49 23.35
CA THR A 11 -9.24 -45.19 22.00
C THR A 11 -10.40 -44.20 21.83
N GLY A 12 -10.06 -42.90 21.94
CA GLY A 12 -10.71 -41.82 21.18
C GLY A 12 -9.74 -41.23 20.15
N LEU A 13 -9.40 -41.99 19.12
CA LEU A 13 -8.61 -41.51 17.98
C LEU A 13 -9.44 -40.51 17.15
N SER A 14 -8.73 -39.48 16.67
CA SER A 14 -9.02 -38.66 15.48
C SER A 14 -9.70 -37.28 15.69
N ARG A 15 -8.88 -36.23 15.75
CA ARG A 15 -8.85 -35.17 14.72
C ARG A 15 -7.61 -34.27 14.85
N GLN A 16 -6.62 -34.58 14.02
CA GLN A 16 -5.94 -33.64 13.11
C GLN A 16 -6.50 -32.20 13.22
N GLY A 17 -5.78 -31.22 13.74
CA GLY A 17 -4.57 -30.66 13.15
C GLY A 17 -4.90 -29.30 12.56
N GLU A 18 -4.55 -28.22 13.25
CA GLU A 18 -4.38 -26.91 12.61
C GLU A 18 -3.25 -26.16 13.29
N ARG A 19 -2.05 -26.31 12.72
CA ARG A 19 -0.96 -25.37 12.96
C ARG A 19 -1.42 -24.03 12.39
N LYS A 20 -1.94 -23.15 13.25
CA LYS A 20 -2.25 -21.76 12.87
C LYS A 20 -0.96 -21.08 12.45
N GLY A 21 -0.71 -21.09 11.14
CA GLY A 21 0.53 -20.65 10.53
C GLY A 21 0.82 -19.17 10.76
N LEU A 22 2.08 -18.77 10.55
CA LEU A 22 2.56 -17.39 10.60
C LEU A 22 1.68 -16.45 9.75
N LEU A 23 1.15 -16.97 8.62
CA LEU A 23 0.25 -16.25 7.74
C LEU A 23 -1.09 -15.90 8.39
N PHE A 24 -1.63 -16.78 9.24
CA PHE A 24 -2.87 -16.50 9.98
C PHE A 24 -2.66 -15.40 11.03
N ARG A 25 -1.47 -15.36 11.63
CA ARG A 25 -1.06 -14.28 12.55
C ARG A 25 -0.87 -12.96 11.79
N MET A 26 -0.24 -12.98 10.61
CA MET A 26 -0.11 -11.79 9.75
C MET A 26 -1.46 -11.27 9.26
N VAL A 27 -2.36 -12.15 8.81
CA VAL A 27 -3.72 -11.76 8.40
C VAL A 27 -4.53 -11.22 9.57
N SER A 28 -4.37 -11.77 10.78
CA SER A 28 -5.01 -11.23 11.99
C SER A 28 -4.45 -9.86 12.39
N ALA A 29 -3.15 -9.62 12.16
CA ALA A 29 -2.49 -8.34 12.41
C ALA A 29 -2.88 -7.28 11.36
N VAL A 30 -3.05 -7.68 10.10
CA VAL A 30 -3.58 -6.83 9.01
C VAL A 30 -5.05 -6.47 9.27
N LYS A 31 -5.84 -7.43 9.77
CA LYS A 31 -7.25 -7.22 10.08
C LYS A 31 -7.48 -6.33 11.31
N SER A 32 -6.47 -6.16 12.19
CA SER A 32 -6.52 -5.23 13.32
C SER A 32 -5.97 -3.84 13.01
N VAL A 33 -5.40 -3.61 11.82
CA VAL A 33 -4.95 -2.28 11.35
C VAL A 33 -6.08 -1.24 11.37
N PRO A 34 -7.34 -1.52 10.97
CA PRO A 34 -8.43 -0.54 11.06
C PRO A 34 -8.74 -0.13 12.50
N THR A 35 -8.53 -1.03 13.47
CA THR A 35 -8.84 -0.83 14.89
C THR A 35 -7.71 -0.14 15.66
N LEU A 36 -6.51 -0.04 15.08
CA LEU A 36 -5.35 0.66 15.64
C LEU A 36 -5.23 2.12 15.18
N LEU A 37 -6.13 2.59 14.32
CA LEU A 37 -6.34 4.01 13.98
C LEU A 37 -6.96 4.78 15.14
N ASN A 38 -6.38 4.65 16.33
CA ASN A 38 -6.55 5.62 17.40
C ASN A 38 -5.67 6.83 17.07
N ASN A 39 -6.21 8.06 17.18
CA ASN A 39 -5.52 9.31 16.85
C ASN A 39 -4.14 9.46 17.52
N LYS A 40 -3.91 8.81 18.68
CA LYS A 40 -2.60 8.81 19.36
C LYS A 40 -1.56 7.94 18.66
N THR A 41 -1.95 6.73 18.22
CA THR A 41 -1.07 5.82 17.47
C THR A 41 -0.81 6.34 16.06
N ALA A 42 -1.82 6.93 15.41
CA ALA A 42 -1.66 7.60 14.12
C ALA A 42 -0.69 8.80 14.21
N LYS A 43 -0.81 9.63 15.26
CA LYS A 43 0.14 10.73 15.52
C LYS A 43 1.55 10.22 15.82
N ALA A 44 1.69 9.11 16.54
CA ALA A 44 2.98 8.49 16.80
C ALA A 44 3.61 7.96 15.49
N LEU A 45 2.87 7.20 14.68
CA LEU A 45 3.36 6.72 13.38
C LEU A 45 3.71 7.88 12.45
N PHE A 46 2.89 8.92 12.40
CA PHE A 46 3.20 10.11 11.61
C PHE A 46 4.49 10.78 12.08
N LYS A 47 4.64 11.03 13.40
CA LYS A 47 5.80 11.70 13.96
C LYS A 47 7.09 10.87 13.90
N TYR A 48 7.00 9.55 14.10
CA TYR A 48 8.17 8.68 14.21
C TYR A 48 8.51 7.94 12.92
N VAL A 49 7.59 7.84 11.97
CA VAL A 49 7.82 7.16 10.69
C VAL A 49 7.71 8.16 9.55
N ALA A 50 6.57 8.84 9.40
CA ALA A 50 6.34 9.72 8.24
C ALA A 50 7.26 10.95 8.22
N VAL A 51 7.47 11.60 9.37
CA VAL A 51 8.36 12.78 9.48
C VAL A 51 9.82 12.46 9.13
N PRO A 52 10.48 11.44 9.71
CA PRO A 52 11.85 11.10 9.33
C PRO A 52 11.95 10.60 7.87
N LEU A 53 10.93 9.91 7.34
CA LEU A 53 10.89 9.56 5.91
C LEU A 53 10.80 10.79 5.02
N ALA A 54 9.96 11.76 5.38
CA ALA A 54 9.83 13.02 4.66
C ALA A 54 11.12 13.86 4.72
N ILE A 55 11.78 13.90 5.89
CA ILE A 55 13.08 14.57 6.07
C ILE A 55 14.16 13.87 5.25
N TRP A 56 14.19 12.53 5.23
CA TRP A 56 15.13 11.76 4.41
C TRP A 56 14.91 11.99 2.91
N LEU A 57 13.65 12.03 2.47
CA LEU A 57 13.28 12.32 1.09
C LEU A 57 13.66 13.76 0.69
N ALA A 58 13.41 14.72 1.58
CA ALA A 58 13.79 16.12 1.39
C ALA A 58 15.32 16.32 1.39
N ALA A 59 16.05 15.61 2.26
CA ALA A 59 17.52 15.64 2.30
C ALA A 59 18.14 15.08 1.02
N ARG A 60 17.55 14.01 0.45
CA ARG A 60 17.92 13.52 -0.89
C ARG A 60 17.69 14.55 -1.99
N GLY A 61 16.70 15.42 -1.85
CA GLY A 61 16.44 16.52 -2.77
C GLY A 61 17.40 17.71 -2.63
N MET A 62 18.08 17.86 -1.49
CA MET A 62 18.91 19.04 -1.16
C MET A 62 20.43 18.79 -1.30
N ALA A 63 20.89 17.53 -1.21
CA ALA A 63 22.32 17.20 -1.31
C ALA A 63 22.63 16.58 -2.69
N HIS A 64 23.00 17.42 -3.66
CA HIS A 64 23.72 17.08 -4.89
C HIS A 64 23.32 15.77 -5.61
N ALA A 65 22.26 15.82 -6.41
CA ALA A 65 21.67 14.72 -7.16
C ALA A 65 21.90 14.82 -8.69
N ASP A 66 23.02 15.38 -9.13
CA ASP A 66 23.35 15.43 -10.56
C ASP A 66 24.35 14.37 -11.01
N ASP A 67 24.97 13.62 -10.11
CA ASP A 67 25.96 12.59 -10.50
C ASP A 67 25.55 11.19 -10.05
N LEU A 68 25.27 11.01 -8.75
CA LEU A 68 24.96 9.68 -8.22
C LEU A 68 23.57 9.14 -8.62
N THR A 69 22.62 10.02 -8.92
CA THR A 69 21.24 9.66 -9.30
C THR A 69 21.02 9.67 -10.81
N LYS A 70 21.99 10.11 -11.63
CA LYS A 70 21.90 10.01 -13.09
C LYS A 70 21.72 8.57 -13.55
N ALA A 71 22.46 7.64 -12.94
CA ALA A 71 22.41 6.22 -13.27
C ALA A 71 21.02 5.59 -13.08
N GLY A 72 20.17 6.15 -12.19
CA GLY A 72 18.82 5.65 -11.95
C GLY A 72 17.69 6.56 -12.46
N LYS A 73 18.02 7.72 -13.05
CA LYS A 73 17.01 8.67 -13.52
C LYS A 73 16.30 8.14 -14.76
N GLN A 74 17.07 7.60 -15.72
CA GLN A 74 16.56 7.00 -16.95
C GLN A 74 15.64 5.81 -16.61
N ASP A 75 16.10 4.87 -15.80
CA ASP A 75 15.33 3.69 -15.40
C ASP A 75 14.03 4.06 -14.66
N ALA A 76 14.08 5.10 -13.81
CA ALA A 76 12.91 5.61 -13.11
C ALA A 76 11.92 6.29 -14.07
N GLU A 77 12.40 7.01 -15.09
CA GLU A 77 11.58 7.62 -16.12
C GLU A 77 10.93 6.57 -17.03
N ASP A 78 11.67 5.51 -17.40
CA ASP A 78 11.12 4.40 -18.16
C ASP A 78 10.07 3.61 -17.35
N THR A 79 10.25 3.52 -16.03
CA THR A 79 9.33 2.80 -15.13
C THR A 79 8.13 3.63 -14.67
N PHE A 80 8.24 4.94 -14.51
CA PHE A 80 7.18 5.78 -13.95
C PHE A 80 6.79 6.99 -14.82
N GLY A 81 7.37 7.11 -16.00
CA GLY A 81 7.12 8.20 -16.95
C GLY A 81 5.72 8.19 -17.54
N ALA A 82 5.41 9.25 -18.29
CA ALA A 82 4.08 9.50 -18.83
C ALA A 82 3.57 8.37 -19.75
N ASP A 83 4.47 7.79 -20.54
CA ASP A 83 4.16 6.69 -21.48
C ASP A 83 4.48 5.31 -20.90
N SER A 84 4.77 5.22 -19.60
CA SER A 84 5.12 3.95 -18.97
C SER A 84 3.89 3.07 -18.71
N THR A 85 4.10 1.75 -18.72
CA THR A 85 3.08 0.75 -18.37
C THR A 85 2.50 0.95 -16.96
N MET A 86 3.30 1.49 -16.03
CA MET A 86 2.83 1.83 -14.68
C MET A 86 1.81 2.97 -14.71
N MET A 87 2.03 3.99 -15.54
CA MET A 87 1.06 5.08 -15.73
C MET A 87 -0.25 4.56 -16.32
N TYR A 88 -0.17 3.62 -17.27
CA TYR A 88 -1.35 2.97 -17.82
C TYR A 88 -2.18 2.25 -16.76
N TYR A 89 -1.56 1.49 -15.85
CA TYR A 89 -2.28 0.85 -14.74
C TYR A 89 -2.90 1.87 -13.78
N PHE A 90 -2.23 3.00 -13.55
CA PHE A 90 -2.76 4.07 -12.70
C PHE A 90 -3.99 4.73 -13.33
N MET A 91 -3.99 4.93 -14.64
CA MET A 91 -5.16 5.42 -15.38
C MET A 91 -6.32 4.42 -15.34
N LEU A 92 -6.05 3.11 -15.49
CA LEU A 92 -7.09 2.09 -15.34
C LEU A 92 -7.66 2.04 -13.92
N ALA A 93 -6.80 2.14 -12.91
CA ALA A 93 -7.22 2.15 -11.51
C ALA A 93 -8.15 3.33 -11.21
N GLU A 94 -7.89 4.52 -11.76
CA GLU A 94 -8.77 5.68 -11.62
C GLU A 94 -10.16 5.41 -12.20
N VAL A 95 -10.25 4.86 -13.41
CA VAL A 95 -11.55 4.55 -14.03
C VAL A 95 -12.34 3.57 -13.17
N VAL A 96 -11.69 2.54 -12.62
CA VAL A 96 -12.32 1.59 -11.70
C VAL A 96 -12.75 2.28 -10.40
N LEU A 97 -11.91 3.12 -9.81
CA LEU A 97 -12.23 3.86 -8.59
C LEU A 97 -13.40 4.81 -8.77
N VAL A 98 -13.42 5.58 -9.86
CA VAL A 98 -14.53 6.47 -10.21
C VAL A 98 -15.81 5.67 -10.43
N PHE A 99 -15.72 4.51 -11.09
CA PHE A 99 -16.87 3.64 -11.27
C PHE A 99 -17.41 3.10 -9.94
N LEU A 100 -16.55 2.64 -9.03
CA LEU A 100 -16.95 2.22 -7.68
C LEU A 100 -17.55 3.37 -6.86
N LEU A 101 -16.98 4.58 -7.00
CA LEU A 101 -17.48 5.79 -6.34
C LEU A 101 -18.85 6.21 -6.91
N TYR A 102 -19.06 6.02 -8.21
CA TYR A 102 -20.35 6.21 -8.86
C TYR A 102 -21.39 5.22 -8.32
N LEU A 103 -21.07 3.92 -8.21
CA LEU A 103 -21.98 2.94 -7.62
C LEU A 103 -22.33 3.27 -6.16
N ARG A 104 -21.40 3.87 -5.41
CA ARG A 104 -21.62 4.25 -4.01
C ARG A 104 -22.52 5.49 -3.87
N SER A 105 -22.34 6.49 -4.74
CA SER A 105 -22.95 7.82 -4.61
C SER A 105 -24.12 8.08 -5.56
N HIS A 106 -24.25 7.30 -6.64
CA HIS A 106 -25.16 7.51 -7.76
C HIS A 106 -25.13 8.92 -8.36
N ASN A 107 -24.04 9.66 -8.14
CA ASN A 107 -23.90 11.02 -8.64
C ASN A 107 -23.11 11.02 -9.95
N PRO A 108 -23.70 11.41 -11.10
CA PRO A 108 -23.00 11.43 -12.38
C PRO A 108 -21.83 12.43 -12.43
N ALA A 109 -21.78 13.40 -11.50
CA ALA A 109 -20.65 14.32 -11.40
C ALA A 109 -19.32 13.61 -11.05
N THR A 110 -19.37 12.39 -10.50
CA THR A 110 -18.17 11.59 -10.22
C THR A 110 -17.36 11.29 -11.47
N PHE A 111 -17.98 11.18 -12.66
CA PHE A 111 -17.26 10.98 -13.92
C PHE A 111 -16.35 12.14 -14.31
N LEU A 112 -16.60 13.34 -13.77
CA LEU A 112 -15.76 14.52 -14.00
C LEU A 112 -14.35 14.34 -13.42
N LEU A 113 -14.17 13.44 -12.44
CA LEU A 113 -12.86 13.10 -11.90
C LEU A 113 -11.94 12.50 -12.97
N ILE A 114 -12.46 11.74 -13.93
CA ILE A 114 -11.65 11.10 -14.99
C ILE A 114 -10.89 12.12 -15.85
N PRO A 115 -11.54 13.08 -16.54
CA PRO A 115 -10.83 14.07 -17.35
C PRO A 115 -9.95 14.99 -16.50
N VAL A 116 -10.38 15.35 -15.29
CA VAL A 116 -9.57 16.17 -14.37
C VAL A 116 -8.28 15.43 -14.00
N PHE A 117 -8.38 14.15 -13.65
CA PHE A 117 -7.25 13.32 -13.30
C PHE A 117 -6.24 13.22 -14.44
N ILE A 118 -6.70 12.96 -15.67
CA ILE A 118 -5.86 12.87 -16.87
C ILE A 118 -5.11 14.18 -17.13
N VAL A 119 -5.77 15.33 -17.00
CA VAL A 119 -5.13 16.63 -17.23
C VAL A 119 -4.10 16.92 -16.14
N VAL A 120 -4.42 16.64 -14.89
CA VAL A 120 -3.51 16.87 -13.75
C VAL A 120 -2.25 16.01 -13.88
N THR A 121 -2.37 14.73 -14.20
CA THR A 121 -1.19 13.86 -14.40
C THR A 121 -0.33 14.36 -15.54
N LYS A 122 -0.92 14.78 -16.66
CA LYS A 122 -0.19 15.41 -17.78
C LYS A 122 0.57 16.67 -17.37
N ILE A 123 -0.06 17.55 -16.60
CA ILE A 123 0.59 18.78 -16.11
C ILE A 123 1.76 18.43 -15.18
N ILE A 124 1.59 17.46 -14.29
CA ILE A 124 2.66 17.02 -13.39
C ILE A 124 3.87 16.51 -14.19
N PHE A 125 3.65 15.66 -15.20
CA PHE A 125 4.76 15.21 -16.06
C PHE A 125 5.40 16.35 -16.85
N ALA A 126 4.60 17.30 -17.34
CA ALA A 126 5.13 18.47 -18.03
C ALA A 126 6.03 19.33 -17.11
N ILE A 127 5.63 19.51 -15.84
CA ILE A 127 6.44 20.22 -14.84
C ILE A 127 7.72 19.45 -14.52
N ILE A 128 7.63 18.12 -14.35
CA ILE A 128 8.79 17.27 -14.10
C ILE A 128 9.77 17.35 -15.28
N ALA A 129 9.28 17.24 -16.51
CA ALA A 129 10.10 17.37 -17.72
C ALA A 129 10.75 18.76 -17.82
N ALA A 130 10.00 19.84 -17.59
CA ALA A 130 10.53 21.20 -17.61
C ALA A 130 11.62 21.44 -16.53
N ARG A 131 11.50 20.77 -15.38
CA ARG A 131 12.47 20.85 -14.28
C ARG A 131 13.66 19.89 -14.45
N SER A 132 13.48 18.83 -15.24
CA SER A 132 14.47 17.77 -15.49
C SER A 132 15.73 18.27 -16.19
N GLY A 133 15.68 19.46 -16.81
CA GLY A 133 16.82 20.05 -17.51
C GLY A 133 17.22 19.19 -18.70
N SER A 134 16.31 19.04 -19.67
CA SER A 134 16.65 18.59 -21.02
C SER A 134 17.32 19.71 -21.80
#